data_AF-A0A9P4XXT9-F1
#
_entry.id   AF-A0A9P4XXT9-F1
#
_cell.length_a   1.000
_cell.length_b   1.000
_cell.length_c   1.000
_cell.angle_alpha   90.00
_cell.angle_beta   90.00
_cell.angle_gamma   90.00
#
_symmetry.space_group_name_H-M   'P 1'
#
loop_
_entity.id
_entity.type
_entity.pdbx_description
1 polymer ?
#
loop_
_entity_poly.entity_id
_entity_poly.type
_entity_poly.pdbx_seq_one_letter_code
_entity_poly.pdbx_strand_id
1 'polypeptide(L)'
;IESTSYKVMLYLSYLKEGVRCKMINRIKSCSQCTKQSCSCNAGWVLISFLFCITNELVRLNDREMEKKEYLLKCQRELADAQARLSESLDCLSCLKKQQRFLQEKGIKLV
;
A
#
# COMPACT_ATOMS: atom_id res chain seq x y z
N ILE A 1 -7.61 15.23 1.14
CA ILE A 1 -6.36 16.00 1.28
C ILE A 1 -5.57 15.34 2.38
N GLU A 2 -4.47 14.71 2.00
CA GLU A 2 -3.66 13.79 2.80
C GLU A 2 -3.09 14.47 4.05
N SER A 3 -3.38 13.89 5.22
CA SER A 3 -2.69 14.22 6.45
C SER A 3 -1.30 13.61 6.43
N THR A 4 -0.36 14.27 5.76
CA THR A 4 1.07 13.99 5.88
C THR A 4 1.51 14.31 7.31
N SER A 5 1.34 13.34 8.21
CA SER A 5 1.81 13.37 9.57
C SER A 5 3.34 13.27 9.59
N TYR A 6 4.03 14.38 9.45
CA TYR A 6 5.48 14.44 9.66
C TYR A 6 5.77 14.17 11.14
N LYS A 7 6.51 13.08 11.42
CA LYS A 7 6.95 12.67 12.76
C LYS A 7 7.81 13.78 13.39
N VAL A 8 7.39 14.19 14.59
CA VAL A 8 8.03 15.16 15.47
C VAL A 8 9.48 14.76 15.77
N MET A 9 10.45 15.64 15.48
CA MET A 9 11.81 15.52 16.01
C MET A 9 11.86 16.19 17.38
N LEU A 10 12.19 15.42 18.41
CA LEU A 10 12.35 15.91 19.79
C LEU A 10 13.77 16.40 20.01
N TYR A 11 13.90 17.60 20.56
CA TYR A 11 15.17 18.22 20.91
C TYR A 11 15.55 17.85 22.36
N LEU A 12 16.81 17.44 22.55
CA LEU A 12 17.30 16.86 23.81
C LEU A 12 17.33 17.83 25.01
N SER A 13 17.50 19.14 24.80
CA SER A 13 17.46 20.10 25.93
C SER A 13 16.05 20.30 26.50
N TYR A 14 14.99 19.95 25.75
CA TYR A 14 13.58 20.11 26.15
C TYR A 14 12.93 18.83 26.65
N LEU A 15 13.64 17.70 26.56
CA LEU A 15 13.19 16.42 27.08
C LEU A 15 13.07 16.42 28.62
N LYS A 16 13.81 17.30 29.31
CA LYS A 16 13.66 17.50 30.76
C LYS A 16 12.39 18.26 31.15
N GLU A 17 11.76 19.00 30.23
CA GLU A 17 10.58 19.84 30.48
C GLU A 17 9.31 19.32 29.78
N GLY A 18 9.38 18.19 29.06
CA GLY A 18 8.22 17.62 28.36
C GLY A 18 7.71 18.46 27.18
N VAL A 19 8.50 19.42 26.69
CA VAL A 19 8.06 20.35 25.64
C VAL A 19 8.25 19.71 24.26
N ARG A 20 7.13 19.39 23.59
CA ARG A 20 7.12 18.90 22.22
C ARG A 20 7.45 20.04 21.25
N CYS A 21 8.65 20.06 20.65
CA CYS A 21 8.96 21.07 19.64
C CYS A 21 8.23 20.78 18.33
N LYS A 22 7.32 21.68 17.93
CA LYS A 22 6.64 21.62 16.63
C LYS A 22 7.51 22.33 15.59
N MET A 23 7.93 21.62 14.54
CA MET A 23 8.58 22.24 13.38
C MET A 23 7.60 23.18 12.68
N ILE A 24 8.06 24.39 12.36
CA ILE A 24 7.28 25.35 11.59
C ILE A 24 7.42 24.98 10.11
N ASN A 25 6.30 24.95 9.40
CA ASN A 25 6.28 24.57 7.98
C ASN A 25 7.14 25.57 7.16
N ARG A 26 7.99 25.06 6.26
CA ARG A 26 8.96 25.81 5.42
C ARG A 26 10.18 26.44 6.12
N ILE A 27 10.37 26.25 7.44
CA ILE A 27 11.54 26.74 8.16
C ILE A 27 12.28 25.55 8.78
N LYS A 28 13.60 25.46 8.60
CA LYS A 28 14.45 24.39 9.17
C LYS A 28 14.64 24.52 10.70
N SER A 29 13.73 25.20 11.39
CA SER A 29 13.85 25.51 12.82
C SER A 29 12.50 25.37 13.50
N CYS A 30 12.48 24.72 14.66
CA CYS A 30 11.27 24.61 15.44
C CYS A 30 10.97 25.92 16.18
N SER A 31 9.70 26.15 16.51
CA SER A 31 9.21 27.43 17.09
C SER A 31 9.99 27.92 18.30
N GLN A 32 10.52 27.01 19.11
CA GLN A 32 11.32 27.33 20.28
C GLN A 32 12.75 27.75 19.93
N CYS A 33 13.39 27.10 18.95
CA CYS A 33 14.70 27.49 18.45
C CYS A 33 14.67 28.89 17.81
N THR A 34 13.57 29.24 17.13
CA THR A 34 13.36 30.59 16.58
C THR A 34 13.24 31.64 17.69
N LYS A 35 12.50 31.35 18.77
CA LYS A 35 12.35 32.28 19.91
C LYS A 35 13.65 32.54 20.68
N GLN A 36 14.55 31.57 20.70
CA GLN A 36 15.82 31.66 21.43
C GLN A 36 17.01 32.03 20.55
N SER A 37 16.80 32.28 19.25
CA SER A 37 17.86 32.59 18.29
C SER A 37 18.97 31.51 18.24
N CYS A 38 18.60 30.24 18.49
CA CYS A 38 19.54 29.11 18.43
C CYS A 38 19.35 28.31 17.13
N SER A 39 20.45 27.77 16.58
CA SER A 39 20.36 26.87 15.42
C SER A 39 19.70 25.54 15.81
N CYS A 40 18.64 25.16 15.09
CA CYS A 40 17.96 23.89 15.28
C CYS A 40 18.84 22.76 14.72
N ASN A 41 19.72 22.20 15.56
CA ASN A 41 20.55 21.06 15.18
C ASN A 41 19.69 19.80 15.07
N ALA A 42 19.02 19.61 13.93
CA ALA A 42 18.21 18.44 13.59
C ALA A 42 19.01 17.13 13.45
N GLY A 43 20.33 17.16 13.68
CA GLY A 43 21.23 16.02 13.51
C GLY A 43 21.33 15.06 14.69
N TRP A 44 20.72 15.36 15.84
CA TRP A 44 20.85 14.53 17.04
C TRP A 44 19.60 13.67 17.25
N VAL A 45 19.34 12.74 16.32
CA VAL A 45 18.44 11.62 16.61
C VAL A 45 19.15 10.76 17.63
N LEU A 46 18.63 10.73 18.86
CA LEU A 46 19.07 9.81 19.92
C LEU A 46 19.19 8.39 19.34
N ILE A 47 20.29 7.68 19.61
CA ILE A 47 20.55 6.32 19.08
C ILE A 47 19.37 5.37 19.36
N SER A 48 18.67 5.55 20.48
CA SER A 48 17.45 4.81 20.81
C SER A 48 16.30 5.01 19.80
N PHE A 49 16.16 6.19 19.22
CA PHE A 49 15.17 6.47 18.17
C PHE A 49 15.57 5.85 16.83
N LEU A 50 16.86 5.77 16.51
CA LEU A 50 17.33 5.06 15.31
C LEU A 50 16.97 3.57 15.39
N PHE A 51 17.15 2.95 16.56
CA PHE A 51 16.74 1.56 16.78
C PHE A 51 15.23 1.34 16.54
N CYS A 52 14.38 2.22 17.09
CA CYS A 52 12.94 2.15 16.86
C CYS A 52 12.56 2.35 15.39
N ILE A 53 13.24 3.25 14.67
CA ILE A 53 13.00 3.49 13.24
C ILE A 53 13.40 2.26 12.43
N THR A 54 14.57 1.68 12.69
CA THR A 54 15.04 0.48 11.99
C THR A 54 14.10 -0.70 12.20
N ASN A 55 13.66 -0.95 13.44
CA ASN A 55 12.72 -2.03 13.73
C ASN A 55 11.36 -1.81 13.05
N GLU A 56 10.87 -0.57 13.02
CA GLU A 56 9.64 -0.25 12.31
C GLU A 56 9.79 -0.45 10.80
N LEU A 57 10.96 -0.13 10.24
CA LEU A 57 11.25 -0.33 8.83
C LEU A 57 11.29 -1.84 8.47
N VAL A 58 11.92 -2.66 9.30
CA VAL A 58 11.89 -4.13 9.15
C VAL A 58 10.46 -4.65 9.20
N ARG A 59 9.69 -4.25 10.22
CA ARG A 59 8.29 -4.66 10.37
C ARG A 59 7.41 -4.26 9.18
N LEU A 60 7.64 -3.07 8.61
CA LEU A 60 6.93 -2.62 7.41
C LEU A 60 7.33 -3.43 6.18
N ASN A 61 8.62 -3.76 6.03
CA ASN A 61 9.11 -4.57 4.93
C ASN A 61 8.52 -6.00 4.98
N ASP A 62 8.47 -6.62 6.16
CA ASP A 62 7.87 -7.94 6.33
C ASP A 62 6.38 -7.94 5.95
N ARG A 63 5.63 -6.93 6.42
CA ARG A 63 4.22 -6.74 6.03
C ARG A 63 4.04 -6.50 4.54
N GLU A 64 4.96 -5.77 3.91
CA GLU A 64 4.93 -5.54 2.46
C GLU A 64 5.14 -6.86 1.71
N MET A 65 6.09 -7.69 2.15
CA MET A 65 6.33 -9.02 1.55
C MET A 65 5.11 -9.93 1.71
N GLU A 66 4.53 -10.04 2.90
CA GLU A 66 3.32 -10.83 3.14
C GLU A 66 2.16 -10.37 2.22
N LYS A 67 1.98 -9.06 2.06
CA LYS A 67 0.95 -8.51 1.17
C LYS A 67 1.23 -8.80 -0.30
N LYS A 68 2.49 -8.73 -0.74
CA LYS A 68 2.88 -9.11 -2.11
C LYS A 68 2.62 -10.59 -2.38
N GLU A 69 2.97 -11.48 -1.44
CA GLU A 69 2.69 -12.91 -1.57
C GLU A 69 1.18 -13.20 -1.66
N TYR A 70 0.39 -12.55 -0.81
CA TYR A 70 -1.07 -12.65 -0.87
C TYR A 70 -1.63 -12.18 -2.22
N LEU A 71 -1.15 -11.05 -2.74
CA LEU A 71 -1.57 -10.54 -4.05
C LEU A 71 -1.20 -11.50 -5.18
N LEU A 72 0.00 -12.08 -5.15
CA LEU A 72 0.44 -13.08 -6.13
C LEU A 72 -0.43 -14.35 -6.09
N LYS A 73 -0.93 -14.74 -4.91
CA LYS A 73 -1.88 -15.85 -4.78
C LYS A 73 -3.22 -15.48 -5.39
N CYS A 74 -3.80 -14.33 -5.04
CA CYS A 74 -5.07 -13.88 -5.60
C CYS A 74 -5.01 -13.71 -7.12
N GLN A 75 -3.88 -13.24 -7.67
CA GLN A 75 -3.69 -13.11 -9.11
C GLN A 75 -3.73 -14.47 -9.82
N ARG A 76 -3.13 -15.52 -9.22
CA ARG A 76 -3.19 -16.88 -9.74
C ARG A 76 -4.61 -17.44 -9.72
N GLU A 77 -5.30 -17.30 -8.59
CA GLU A 77 -6.70 -17.75 -8.45
C GLU A 77 -7.63 -17.05 -9.47
N LEU A 78 -7.40 -15.75 -9.72
CA LEU A 78 -8.15 -15.00 -10.73
C LEU A 78 -7.88 -15.53 -12.14
N ALA A 79 -6.62 -15.82 -12.48
CA ALA A 79 -6.26 -16.37 -13.78
C ALA A 79 -6.92 -17.73 -14.02
N ASP A 80 -6.92 -18.61 -13.02
CA ASP A 80 -7.58 -19.93 -13.11
C ASP A 80 -9.10 -19.79 -13.27
N ALA A 81 -9.72 -18.87 -12.54
CA ALA A 81 -11.15 -18.59 -12.67
C ALA A 81 -11.49 -18.02 -14.07
N GLN A 82 -10.66 -17.15 -14.63
CA GLN A 82 -10.82 -16.62 -15.98
C GLN A 82 -10.68 -17.71 -17.04
N ALA A 83 -9.72 -18.63 -16.90
CA ALA A 83 -9.55 -19.75 -17.81
C ALA A 83 -10.81 -20.64 -17.85
N ARG A 84 -11.32 -21.02 -16.67
CA ARG A 84 -12.56 -21.82 -16.55
C ARG A 84 -13.78 -21.13 -17.14
N LEU A 85 -13.87 -19.81 -16.96
CA LEU A 85 -14.93 -19.00 -17.57
C LEU A 85 -14.83 -19.03 -19.10
N SER A 86 -13.62 -18.88 -19.65
CA SER A 86 -13.38 -18.95 -21.10
C SER A 86 -13.80 -20.31 -21.67
N GLU A 87 -13.39 -21.41 -21.05
CA GLU A 87 -13.77 -22.76 -21.46
C GLU A 87 -15.30 -22.95 -21.46
N SER A 88 -15.97 -22.41 -20.45
CA SER A 88 -17.44 -22.49 -20.34
C SER A 88 -18.14 -21.69 -21.44
N LEU A 89 -17.60 -20.51 -21.80
CA LEU A 89 -18.11 -19.69 -22.89
C LEU A 89 -17.90 -20.37 -24.26
N ASP A 90 -16.76 -21.01 -24.47
CA ASP A 90 -16.48 -21.76 -25.70
C ASP A 90 -17.41 -22.96 -25.83
N CYS A 91 -17.62 -23.72 -24.75
CA CYS A 91 -18.60 -24.80 -24.71
C CYS A 91 -20.01 -24.29 -25.08
N LEU A 92 -20.44 -23.17 -24.49
CA LEU A 92 -21.74 -22.58 -24.79
C LEU A 92 -21.86 -22.15 -26.26
N SER A 93 -20.79 -21.57 -26.83
CA SER A 93 -20.73 -21.19 -28.25
C SER A 93 -20.90 -22.41 -29.16
N CYS A 94 -20.22 -23.51 -28.85
CA CYS A 94 -20.37 -24.79 -29.56
C CYS A 94 -21.79 -25.34 -29.49
N LEU A 95 -22.39 -25.37 -28.29
CA LEU A 95 -23.78 -25.82 -28.10
C LEU A 95 -24.77 -24.95 -28.90
N LYS A 96 -24.59 -23.62 -28.90
CA LYS A 96 -25.42 -22.71 -29.72
C LYS A 96 -25.26 -22.96 -31.22
N LYS A 97 -24.05 -23.29 -31.69
CA LYS A 97 -23.82 -23.66 -33.10
C LYS A 97 -24.52 -24.97 -33.44
N GLN A 98 -24.40 -25.99 -32.60
CA GLN A 98 -25.08 -27.28 -32.78
C GLN A 98 -26.60 -27.11 -32.78
N GLN A 99 -27.15 -26.33 -31.84
CA GLN A 99 -28.58 -26.03 -31.78
C GLN A 99 -29.07 -25.37 -33.07
N ARG A 100 -28.37 -24.34 -33.56
CA ARG A 100 -28.72 -23.68 -34.84
C ARG A 100 -28.65 -24.64 -36.02
N PHE A 101 -27.61 -25.46 -36.10
CA PHE A 101 -27.48 -26.47 -37.15
C PHE A 101 -28.65 -27.47 -37.14
N LEU A 102 -29.05 -27.95 -35.96
CA LEU A 102 -30.18 -28.86 -35.82
C LEU A 102 -31.51 -28.18 -36.17
N GLN A 103 -31.71 -26.91 -35.80
CA GLN A 103 -32.88 -26.15 -36.21
C GLN A 103 -32.94 -26.01 -37.74
N GLU A 104 -31.85 -25.61 -38.39
CA GLU A 104 -31.78 -25.47 -39.85
C GLU A 104 -32.02 -26.78 -40.60
N LYS A 105 -31.52 -27.91 -40.07
CA LYS A 105 -31.71 -29.24 -40.67
C LYS A 105 -33.10 -29.82 -40.38
N GLY A 106 -33.61 -29.63 -39.17
CA GLY A 106 -34.95 -30.07 -38.77
C GLY A 106 -36.06 -29.34 -39.53
N ILE A 107 -35.89 -28.03 -39.79
CA ILE A 107 -36.81 -27.24 -40.62
C ILE A 107 -36.79 -27.70 -42.09
N LYS A 108 -35.71 -28.34 -42.57
CA LYS A 108 -35.64 -28.90 -43.93
C LYS A 108 -36.21 -30.31 -44.06
N LEU A 109 -36.58 -30.95 -42.95
CA LEU A 109 -37.09 -32.31 -42.90
C LEU A 109 -38.60 -32.39 -42.61
N VAL A 110 -39.26 -31.23 -42.40
CA VAL A 110 -40.71 -31.05 -42.28
C VAL A 110 -41.19 -30.24 -43.46
#